data_AF-A0AAF0J028-F1
#
_entry.id   AF-A0AAF0J028-F1
#
_cell.length_a   1.000
_cell.length_b   1.000
_cell.length_c   1.000
_cell.angle_alpha   90.00
_cell.angle_beta   90.00
_cell.angle_gamma   90.00
#
_symmetry.space_group_name_H-M   'P 1'
#
loop_
_entity.id
_entity.type
_entity.pdbx_description
1 polymer ?
#
loop_
_entity_poly.entity_id
_entity_poly.type
_entity_poly.pdbx_seq_one_letter_code
_entity_poly.pdbx_strand_id
1 'polypeptide(L)'
;MRSTATYHAHRKACTYTHPPGRRVYQRGAHILWEVDGAQAKLYVQNLCLFGKLFIDHKTVFFDVAPFVVYVLTDATSQFDHALGFFSKEKVSYDDFNLACIVVFPPYQRKGYGTLLMEYSYYLSRSAAVAGTPERPLSELGLKGYMAFWSAQLVRTLQAAWEPGGDAIRAVLAGDAAAVAPVVAVRRRTAARGWAGEVRVERMVVSEDTVPLPPRTTLARLAAAAGLRPDDATLALAQAGLLVADDGTLTLSREAVRAAAARLRVRPPILDEAYCI
;
A
#
# COMPACT_ATOMS: atom_id res chain seq x y z
N MET A 1 -23.34 -14.69 -16.66
CA MET A 1 -24.09 -15.95 -16.89
C MET A 1 -25.41 -15.86 -16.14
N ARG A 2 -26.52 -16.34 -16.71
CA ARG A 2 -27.87 -16.13 -16.14
C ARG A 2 -28.43 -17.36 -15.40
N SER A 3 -27.81 -18.52 -15.52
CA SER A 3 -28.28 -19.77 -14.89
C SER A 3 -27.13 -20.67 -14.44
N THR A 4 -27.40 -21.54 -13.46
CA THR A 4 -26.45 -22.54 -12.95
C THR A 4 -25.96 -23.48 -14.05
N ALA A 5 -26.84 -23.90 -14.96
CA ALA A 5 -26.49 -24.77 -16.09
C ALA A 5 -25.45 -24.11 -17.03
N THR A 6 -25.67 -22.84 -17.40
CA THR A 6 -24.72 -22.09 -18.24
C THR A 6 -23.39 -21.85 -17.53
N TYR A 7 -23.40 -21.66 -16.22
CA TYR A 7 -22.18 -21.56 -15.40
C TYR A 7 -21.37 -22.86 -15.37
N HIS A 8 -22.01 -24.01 -15.15
CA HIS A 8 -21.31 -25.29 -15.16
C HIS A 8 -20.77 -25.65 -16.54
N ALA A 9 -21.49 -25.33 -17.61
CA ALA A 9 -21.00 -25.50 -18.99
C ALA A 9 -19.75 -24.64 -19.23
N HIS A 10 -19.79 -23.36 -18.83
CA HIS A 10 -18.62 -22.47 -18.92
C HIS A 10 -17.43 -23.01 -18.12
N ARG A 11 -17.64 -23.46 -16.86
CA ARG A 11 -16.56 -24.00 -16.03
C ARG A 11 -15.85 -25.22 -16.64
N LYS A 12 -16.56 -26.04 -17.42
CA LYS A 12 -15.98 -27.20 -18.09
C LYS A 12 -15.15 -26.83 -19.33
N ALA A 13 -15.51 -25.74 -20.00
CA ALA A 13 -14.86 -25.30 -21.24
C ALA A 13 -13.82 -24.19 -21.04
N CYS A 14 -13.90 -23.44 -19.93
CA CYS A 14 -13.02 -22.31 -19.65
C CYS A 14 -11.60 -22.79 -19.36
N THR A 15 -10.64 -22.24 -20.10
CA THR A 15 -9.21 -22.56 -19.96
C THR A 15 -8.46 -21.61 -19.02
N TYR A 16 -9.12 -20.53 -18.55
CA TYR A 16 -8.51 -19.56 -17.65
C TYR A 16 -8.49 -20.07 -16.21
N THR A 17 -7.31 -20.16 -15.62
CA THR A 17 -7.10 -20.57 -14.22
C THR A 17 -6.58 -19.44 -13.34
N HIS A 18 -6.21 -18.30 -13.93
CA HIS A 18 -5.71 -17.12 -13.24
C HIS A 18 -6.06 -15.84 -14.02
N PRO A 19 -5.91 -14.65 -13.41
CA PRO A 19 -6.03 -13.38 -14.13
C PRO A 19 -5.08 -13.33 -15.34
N PRO A 20 -5.46 -12.65 -16.44
CA PRO A 20 -4.54 -12.36 -17.54
C PRO A 20 -3.45 -11.38 -17.09
N GLY A 21 -2.52 -11.03 -17.98
CA GLY A 21 -1.44 -10.09 -17.68
C GLY A 21 -0.23 -10.75 -17.01
N ARG A 22 0.55 -9.97 -16.28
CA ARG A 22 1.82 -10.44 -15.69
C ARG A 22 1.77 -10.44 -14.16
N ARG A 23 2.47 -11.39 -13.55
CA ARG A 23 2.69 -11.40 -12.09
C ARG A 23 3.74 -10.35 -11.75
N VAL A 24 3.45 -9.51 -10.76
CA VAL A 24 4.34 -8.41 -10.32
C VAL A 24 4.70 -8.49 -8.83
N TYR A 25 4.07 -9.41 -8.11
CA TYR A 25 4.42 -9.77 -6.74
C TYR A 25 3.91 -11.18 -6.45
N GLN A 26 4.69 -11.99 -5.74
CA GLN A 26 4.25 -13.30 -5.29
C GLN A 26 4.92 -13.70 -3.97
N ARG A 27 4.13 -13.79 -2.89
CA ARG A 27 4.58 -14.33 -1.60
C ARG A 27 3.66 -15.47 -1.16
N GLY A 28 4.19 -16.70 -1.19
CA GLY A 28 3.38 -17.89 -0.91
C GLY A 28 2.28 -18.07 -1.95
N ALA A 29 1.04 -18.24 -1.50
CA ALA A 29 -0.14 -18.37 -2.35
C ALA A 29 -0.61 -17.03 -2.92
N HIS A 30 -0.14 -15.90 -2.41
CA HIS A 30 -0.72 -14.61 -2.76
C HIS A 30 0.04 -13.92 -3.86
N ILE A 31 -0.68 -13.60 -4.94
CA ILE A 31 -0.10 -13.10 -6.18
C ILE A 31 -0.79 -11.79 -6.56
N LEU A 32 -0.03 -10.77 -6.93
CA LEU A 32 -0.56 -9.60 -7.63
C LEU A 32 -0.32 -9.75 -9.12
N TRP A 33 -1.41 -9.64 -9.87
CA TRP A 33 -1.43 -9.65 -11.32
C TRP A 33 -1.64 -8.22 -11.83
N GLU A 34 -0.71 -7.73 -12.64
CA GLU A 34 -0.84 -6.48 -13.39
C GLU A 34 -1.53 -6.76 -14.73
N VAL A 35 -2.71 -6.18 -14.90
CA VAL A 35 -3.59 -6.38 -16.05
C VAL A 35 -3.81 -5.07 -16.76
N ASP A 36 -3.31 -4.97 -18.00
CA ASP A 36 -3.55 -3.81 -18.86
C ASP A 36 -4.98 -3.84 -19.39
N GLY A 37 -5.78 -2.80 -19.12
CA GLY A 37 -7.18 -2.71 -19.55
C GLY A 37 -7.38 -2.55 -21.06
N ALA A 38 -6.38 -2.10 -21.81
CA ALA A 38 -6.42 -2.09 -23.27
C ALA A 38 -6.18 -3.48 -23.85
N GLN A 39 -5.31 -4.28 -23.23
CA GLN A 39 -4.98 -5.64 -23.70
C GLN A 39 -6.04 -6.67 -23.28
N ALA A 40 -6.53 -6.60 -22.04
CA ALA A 40 -7.49 -7.54 -21.47
C ALA A 40 -8.87 -6.89 -21.22
N LYS A 41 -9.37 -6.15 -22.23
CA LYS A 41 -10.56 -5.29 -22.12
C LYS A 41 -11.78 -5.98 -21.49
N LEU A 42 -12.20 -7.13 -22.02
CA LEU A 42 -13.38 -7.84 -21.51
C LEU A 42 -13.21 -8.29 -20.05
N TYR A 43 -12.02 -8.77 -19.69
CA TYR A 43 -11.72 -9.17 -18.31
C TYR A 43 -11.85 -7.98 -17.36
N VAL A 44 -11.22 -6.85 -17.70
CA VAL A 44 -11.23 -5.65 -16.86
C VAL A 44 -12.62 -5.01 -16.80
N GLN A 45 -13.40 -5.03 -17.88
CA GLN A 45 -14.80 -4.60 -17.85
C GLN A 45 -15.65 -5.45 -16.90
N ASN A 46 -15.54 -6.78 -17.00
CA ASN A 46 -16.25 -7.70 -16.10
C ASN A 46 -15.85 -7.48 -14.63
N LEU A 47 -14.55 -7.29 -14.38
CA LEU A 47 -14.03 -7.01 -13.04
C LEU A 47 -14.53 -5.66 -12.51
N CYS A 48 -14.61 -4.63 -13.36
CA CYS A 48 -15.15 -3.32 -13.01
C CYS A 48 -16.64 -3.37 -12.68
N LEU A 49 -17.42 -4.11 -13.48
CA LEU A 49 -18.85 -4.34 -13.21
C LEU A 49 -19.05 -5.09 -11.89
N PHE A 50 -18.24 -6.11 -11.62
CA PHE A 50 -18.28 -6.82 -10.33
C PHE A 50 -17.88 -5.90 -9.16
N GLY A 51 -16.81 -5.11 -9.32
CA GLY A 51 -16.37 -4.14 -8.33
C GLY A 51 -17.41 -3.06 -8.04
N LYS A 52 -18.17 -2.62 -9.04
CA LYS A 52 -19.23 -1.61 -8.88
C LYS A 52 -20.31 -2.03 -7.87
N LEU A 53 -20.53 -3.34 -7.68
CA LEU A 53 -21.45 -3.87 -6.67
C LEU A 53 -21.04 -3.50 -5.23
N PHE A 54 -19.77 -3.13 -5.02
CA PHE A 54 -19.19 -2.85 -3.71
C PHE A 54 -18.53 -1.46 -3.62
N ILE A 55 -18.51 -0.69 -4.72
CA ILE A 55 -17.90 0.64 -4.79
C ILE A 55 -18.97 1.61 -5.30
N ASP A 56 -19.50 2.43 -4.40
CA ASP A 56 -20.61 3.34 -4.71
C ASP A 56 -20.19 4.41 -5.73
N HIS A 57 -19.02 5.01 -5.53
CA HIS A 57 -18.52 6.12 -6.33
C HIS A 57 -17.78 5.72 -7.62
N LYS A 58 -17.78 4.44 -8.00
CA LYS A 58 -17.14 4.00 -9.26
C LYS A 58 -18.00 4.42 -10.45
N THR A 59 -17.46 5.27 -11.32
CA THR A 59 -18.15 5.83 -12.49
C THR A 59 -17.72 5.18 -13.82
N VAL A 60 -16.48 4.67 -13.89
CA VAL A 60 -15.92 4.07 -15.12
C VAL A 60 -15.91 2.55 -15.04
N PHE A 61 -16.58 1.88 -15.99
CA PHE A 61 -16.63 0.41 -16.08
C PHE A 61 -16.50 -0.15 -17.50
N PHE A 62 -16.70 0.65 -18.55
CA PHE A 62 -16.57 0.21 -19.94
C PHE A 62 -15.31 0.75 -20.64
N ASP A 63 -14.96 2.01 -20.39
CA ASP A 63 -13.74 2.60 -20.93
C ASP A 63 -12.54 2.30 -20.03
N VAL A 64 -12.02 1.08 -20.16
CA VAL A 64 -10.97 0.54 -19.29
C VAL A 64 -9.57 0.64 -19.90
N ALA A 65 -9.45 1.06 -21.17
CA ALA A 65 -8.17 1.13 -21.88
C ALA A 65 -7.14 2.08 -21.22
N PRO A 66 -7.55 3.22 -20.60
CA PRO A 66 -6.63 4.10 -19.89
C PRO A 66 -6.10 3.55 -18.55
N PHE A 67 -6.58 2.39 -18.10
CA PHE A 67 -6.28 1.86 -16.77
C PHE A 67 -5.38 0.62 -16.81
N VAL A 68 -4.56 0.49 -15.76
CA VAL A 68 -3.94 -0.77 -15.35
C VAL A 68 -4.63 -1.23 -14.07
N VAL A 69 -4.92 -2.52 -13.97
CA VAL A 69 -5.59 -3.11 -12.80
C VAL A 69 -4.67 -4.11 -12.14
N TYR A 70 -4.51 -3.99 -10.83
CA TYR A 70 -3.72 -4.88 -9.99
C TYR A 70 -4.66 -5.81 -9.22
N VAL A 71 -4.71 -7.07 -9.61
CA VAL A 71 -5.62 -8.08 -9.04
C VAL A 71 -4.85 -8.94 -8.03
N LEU A 72 -5.30 -8.93 -6.78
CA LEU A 72 -4.76 -9.83 -5.75
C LEU A 72 -5.51 -11.15 -5.79
N THR A 73 -4.76 -12.25 -5.86
CA THR A 73 -5.31 -13.61 -5.83
C THR A 73 -4.75 -14.42 -4.67
N ASP A 74 -5.51 -15.45 -4.27
CA ASP A 74 -5.06 -16.57 -3.44
C ASP A 74 -4.96 -17.81 -4.34
N ALA A 75 -3.73 -18.21 -4.63
CA ALA A 75 -3.39 -19.30 -5.53
C ALA A 75 -3.59 -20.65 -4.84
N THR A 76 -4.32 -21.53 -5.51
CA THR A 76 -4.44 -22.94 -5.16
C THR A 76 -3.65 -23.78 -6.16
N SER A 77 -3.66 -25.11 -6.01
CA SER A 77 -3.05 -26.01 -7.00
C SER A 77 -3.69 -25.95 -8.39
N GLN A 78 -4.90 -25.38 -8.51
CA GLN A 78 -5.68 -25.40 -9.75
C GLN A 78 -6.14 -24.02 -10.22
N PHE A 79 -6.30 -23.06 -9.30
CA PHE A 79 -6.94 -21.78 -9.61
C PHE A 79 -6.46 -20.65 -8.69
N ASP A 80 -6.34 -19.46 -9.26
CA ASP A 80 -6.05 -18.21 -8.56
C ASP A 80 -7.34 -17.46 -8.22
N HIS A 81 -7.76 -17.55 -6.96
CA HIS A 81 -9.01 -16.93 -6.51
C HIS A 81 -8.80 -15.43 -6.28
N ALA A 82 -9.45 -14.59 -7.09
CA ALA A 82 -9.42 -13.15 -6.89
C ALA A 82 -10.01 -12.76 -5.52
N LEU A 83 -9.23 -12.00 -4.75
CA LEU A 83 -9.57 -11.49 -3.41
C LEU A 83 -10.01 -10.03 -3.44
N GLY A 84 -9.54 -9.28 -4.43
CA GLY A 84 -9.74 -7.85 -4.58
C GLY A 84 -8.82 -7.28 -5.65
N PHE A 85 -8.98 -5.99 -5.93
CA PHE A 85 -8.13 -5.28 -6.87
C PHE A 85 -8.04 -3.80 -6.53
N PHE A 86 -7.03 -3.13 -7.11
CA PHE A 86 -7.08 -1.69 -7.33
C PHE A 86 -6.82 -1.35 -8.79
N SER A 87 -7.35 -0.23 -9.26
CA SER A 87 -7.07 0.33 -10.59
C SER A 87 -6.22 1.58 -10.47
N LYS A 88 -5.35 1.81 -11.46
CA LYS A 88 -4.49 2.98 -11.59
C LYS A 88 -4.58 3.48 -13.04
N GLU A 89 -4.69 4.79 -13.22
CA GLU A 89 -4.58 5.39 -14.55
C GLU A 89 -3.15 5.25 -15.09
N LYS A 90 -3.02 4.96 -16.38
CA LYS A 90 -1.71 4.94 -17.06
C LYS A 90 -1.07 6.33 -17.06
N VAL A 91 -1.91 7.35 -17.22
CA VAL A 91 -1.54 8.77 -17.15
C VAL A 91 -2.54 9.43 -16.22
N SER A 92 -2.08 9.86 -15.04
CA SER A 92 -2.88 10.60 -14.08
C SER A 92 -2.36 12.03 -14.00
N TYR A 93 -3.16 13.02 -14.36
CA TYR A 93 -2.77 14.44 -14.29
C TYR A 93 -2.56 14.95 -12.87
N ASP A 94 -3.32 14.40 -11.91
CA ASP A 94 -3.24 14.74 -10.49
C ASP A 94 -2.35 13.77 -9.69
N ASP A 95 -1.52 12.97 -10.37
CA ASP A 95 -0.61 11.97 -9.79
C ASP A 95 -1.28 10.94 -8.85
N PHE A 96 -2.56 10.62 -9.05
CA PHE A 96 -3.24 9.57 -8.31
C PHE A 96 -2.58 8.22 -8.56
N ASN A 97 -2.19 7.54 -7.48
CA ASN A 97 -1.59 6.21 -7.58
C ASN A 97 -2.63 5.08 -7.52
N LEU A 98 -3.88 5.44 -7.26
CA LEU A 98 -5.00 4.53 -7.08
C LEU A 98 -6.30 5.26 -7.38
N ALA A 99 -7.05 4.77 -8.37
CA ALA A 99 -8.37 5.30 -8.75
C ALA A 99 -9.50 4.61 -7.97
N CYS A 100 -9.55 3.28 -8.00
CA CYS A 100 -10.52 2.49 -7.22
C CYS A 100 -9.80 1.37 -6.50
N ILE A 101 -10.29 1.00 -5.31
CA ILE A 101 -9.82 -0.17 -4.57
C ILE A 101 -11.01 -0.91 -3.97
N VAL A 102 -10.97 -2.24 -4.03
CA VAL A 102 -11.92 -3.11 -3.35
C VAL A 102 -11.25 -4.40 -2.92
N VAL A 103 -11.54 -4.81 -1.69
CA VAL A 103 -11.38 -6.19 -1.25
C VAL A 103 -12.78 -6.79 -1.18
N PHE A 104 -12.97 -7.94 -1.82
CA PHE A 104 -14.31 -8.55 -1.87
C PHE A 104 -14.79 -8.88 -0.45
N PRO A 105 -16.10 -8.74 -0.18
CA PRO A 105 -16.63 -8.78 1.19
C PRO A 105 -16.15 -9.96 2.07
N PRO A 106 -16.06 -11.21 1.58
CA PRO A 106 -15.58 -12.35 2.40
C PRO A 106 -14.11 -12.25 2.85
N TYR A 107 -13.34 -11.37 2.23
CA TYR A 107 -11.90 -11.22 2.45
C TYR A 107 -11.55 -9.91 3.16
N GLN A 108 -12.52 -9.04 3.45
CA GLN A 108 -12.26 -7.78 4.15
C GLN A 108 -11.72 -8.00 5.57
N ARG A 109 -11.03 -7.00 6.11
CA ARG A 109 -10.43 -7.01 7.47
C ARG A 109 -9.37 -8.10 7.72
N LYS A 110 -8.80 -8.70 6.65
CA LYS A 110 -7.72 -9.70 6.72
C LYS A 110 -6.34 -9.18 6.32
N GLY A 111 -6.18 -7.87 6.12
CA GLY A 111 -4.93 -7.22 5.71
C GLY A 111 -4.74 -7.06 4.20
N TYR A 112 -5.58 -7.67 3.37
CA TYR A 112 -5.49 -7.57 1.90
C TYR A 112 -5.60 -6.13 1.37
N GLY A 113 -6.44 -5.29 2.00
CA GLY A 113 -6.58 -3.89 1.62
C GLY A 113 -5.30 -3.11 1.89
N THR A 114 -4.66 -3.35 3.04
CA THR A 114 -3.37 -2.76 3.38
C THR A 114 -2.27 -3.20 2.41
N LEU A 115 -2.23 -4.48 2.01
CA LEU A 115 -1.27 -4.96 1.01
C LEU A 115 -1.46 -4.25 -0.34
N LEU A 116 -2.70 -4.09 -0.81
CA LEU A 116 -3.00 -3.37 -2.06
C LEU A 116 -2.58 -1.89 -1.98
N MET A 117 -2.85 -1.22 -0.84
CA MET A 117 -2.41 0.17 -0.60
C MET A 117 -0.88 0.27 -0.53
N GLU A 118 -0.21 -0.62 0.19
CA GLU A 118 1.25 -0.63 0.28
C GLU A 118 1.89 -0.84 -1.10
N TYR A 119 1.30 -1.70 -1.94
CA TYR A 119 1.76 -1.91 -3.31
C TYR A 119 1.54 -0.67 -4.19
N SER A 120 0.41 0.04 -4.08
CA SER A 120 0.21 1.28 -4.85
C SER A 120 1.23 2.36 -4.49
N TYR A 121 1.59 2.48 -3.21
CA TYR A 121 2.64 3.39 -2.75
C TYR A 121 4.04 2.91 -3.13
N TYR A 122 4.30 1.60 -3.18
CA TYR A 122 5.53 1.05 -3.74
C TYR A 122 5.72 1.50 -5.20
N LEU A 123 4.68 1.38 -6.04
CA LEU A 123 4.73 1.86 -7.43
C LEU A 123 5.04 3.35 -7.54
N SER A 124 4.42 4.18 -6.69
CA SER A 124 4.71 5.62 -6.60
C SER A 124 6.18 5.90 -6.26
N ARG A 125 6.73 5.21 -5.26
CA ARG A 125 8.13 5.37 -4.86
C ARG A 125 9.08 4.92 -5.96
N SER A 126 8.81 3.79 -6.63
CA SER A 126 9.62 3.32 -7.76
C SER A 126 9.60 4.28 -8.95
N ALA A 127 8.52 5.06 -9.11
CA ALA A 127 8.40 6.10 -10.13
C ALA A 127 8.93 7.47 -9.68
N ALA A 128 9.41 7.60 -8.43
CA ALA A 128 9.79 8.88 -7.82
C ALA A 128 8.69 9.96 -7.85
N VAL A 129 7.40 9.55 -7.80
CA VAL A 129 6.25 10.45 -7.80
C VAL A 129 5.38 10.20 -6.57
N ALA A 130 5.09 11.26 -5.81
CA ALA A 130 4.25 11.18 -4.61
C ALA A 130 2.77 10.98 -4.98
N GLY A 131 2.28 9.76 -4.77
CA GLY A 131 0.90 9.39 -5.05
C GLY A 131 -0.05 9.53 -3.86
N THR A 132 -1.33 9.68 -4.18
CA THR A 132 -2.45 9.60 -3.24
C THR A 132 -3.63 8.90 -3.93
N PRO A 133 -4.59 8.29 -3.21
CA PRO A 133 -5.82 7.80 -3.83
C PRO A 133 -6.70 8.94 -4.37
N GLU A 134 -7.43 8.63 -5.44
CA GLU A 134 -8.52 9.45 -5.94
C GLU A 134 -9.64 9.60 -4.87
N ARG A 135 -10.31 10.76 -4.88
CA ARG A 135 -11.41 11.09 -3.98
C ARG A 135 -12.73 11.15 -4.77
N PRO A 136 -13.88 10.82 -4.15
CA PRO A 136 -14.09 10.51 -2.73
C PRO A 136 -13.74 9.07 -2.34
N LEU A 137 -13.21 8.89 -1.13
CA LEU A 137 -13.02 7.59 -0.50
C LEU A 137 -14.33 7.10 0.14
N SER A 138 -14.59 5.80 0.09
CA SER A 138 -15.65 5.20 0.92
C SER A 138 -15.30 5.32 2.40
N GLU A 139 -16.27 5.22 3.31
CA GLU A 139 -16.00 5.28 4.76
C GLU A 139 -14.96 4.25 5.22
N LEU A 140 -15.04 3.02 4.69
CA LEU A 140 -14.07 1.96 4.96
C LEU A 140 -12.70 2.32 4.35
N GLY A 141 -12.69 2.89 3.15
CA GLY A 141 -11.48 3.36 2.47
C GLY A 141 -10.78 4.46 3.28
N LEU A 142 -11.51 5.47 3.75
CA LEU A 142 -10.99 6.57 4.55
C LEU A 142 -10.37 6.06 5.87
N LYS A 143 -11.09 5.19 6.60
CA LYS A 143 -10.55 4.56 7.83
C LYS A 143 -9.28 3.76 7.54
N GLY A 144 -9.26 3.03 6.42
CA GLY A 144 -8.09 2.26 5.98
C GLY A 144 -6.88 3.13 5.64
N TYR A 145 -7.08 4.20 4.86
CA TYR A 145 -6.02 5.13 4.47
C TYR A 145 -5.48 5.93 5.66
N MET A 146 -6.33 6.39 6.59
CA MET A 146 -5.87 7.04 7.81
C MET A 146 -4.98 6.14 8.65
N ALA A 147 -5.36 4.86 8.80
CA ALA A 147 -4.53 3.87 9.49
C ALA A 147 -3.21 3.62 8.74
N PHE A 148 -3.26 3.48 7.42
CA PHE A 148 -2.08 3.29 6.57
C PHE A 148 -1.11 4.47 6.64
N TRP A 149 -1.56 5.70 6.41
CA TRP A 149 -0.71 6.89 6.42
C TRP A 149 -0.09 7.13 7.80
N SER A 150 -0.88 6.98 8.87
CA SER A 150 -0.37 7.11 10.24
C SER A 150 0.69 6.06 10.56
N ALA A 151 0.44 4.79 10.18
CA ALA A 151 1.42 3.72 10.36
C ALA A 151 2.68 3.97 9.54
N GLN A 152 2.55 4.39 8.27
CA GLN A 152 3.67 4.69 7.39
C GLN A 152 4.55 5.80 7.96
N LEU A 153 3.94 6.92 8.36
CA LEU A 153 4.64 8.06 8.94
C LEU A 153 5.35 7.70 10.24
N VAL A 154 4.67 7.01 11.15
CA VAL A 154 5.26 6.59 12.43
C VAL A 154 6.41 5.60 12.21
N ARG A 155 6.29 4.66 11.27
CA ARG A 155 7.39 3.74 10.92
C ARG A 155 8.60 4.48 10.37
N THR A 156 8.40 5.43 9.46
CA THR A 156 9.48 6.26 8.91
C THR A 156 10.19 7.03 10.03
N LEU A 157 9.43 7.63 10.94
CA LEU A 157 10.00 8.35 12.08
C LEU A 157 10.78 7.40 13.00
N GLN A 158 10.21 6.24 13.39
CA GLN A 158 10.92 5.26 14.21
C GLN A 158 12.24 4.82 13.56
N ALA A 159 12.22 4.51 12.26
CA ALA A 159 13.41 4.10 11.52
C ALA A 159 14.48 5.21 11.46
N ALA A 160 14.10 6.49 11.50
CA ALA A 160 15.04 7.61 11.51
C ALA A 160 15.93 7.66 12.77
N TRP A 161 15.46 7.13 13.91
CA TRP A 161 16.26 6.99 15.15
C TRP A 161 17.08 5.70 15.21
N GLU A 162 16.95 4.81 14.23
CA GLU A 162 17.71 3.58 14.19
C GLU A 162 19.00 3.77 13.38
N PRO A 163 20.07 3.00 13.64
CA PRO A 163 21.36 3.16 12.95
C PRO A 163 21.21 3.16 11.41
N GLY A 164 20.39 2.25 10.85
CA GLY A 164 20.14 2.16 9.40
C GLY A 164 19.24 3.25 8.79
N GLY A 165 18.87 4.28 9.55
CA GLY A 165 17.99 5.36 9.12
C GLY A 165 18.67 6.51 8.36
N ASP A 166 19.91 6.36 7.90
CA ASP A 166 20.71 7.45 7.30
C ASP A 166 20.00 8.15 6.13
N ALA A 167 19.41 7.37 5.22
CA ALA A 167 18.69 7.92 4.08
C ALA A 167 17.48 8.78 4.51
N ILE A 168 16.74 8.31 5.52
CA ILE A 168 15.60 9.07 6.07
C ILE A 168 16.12 10.37 6.71
N ARG A 169 17.20 10.30 7.51
CA ARG A 169 17.80 11.49 8.13
C ARG A 169 18.31 12.50 7.10
N ALA A 170 18.91 12.04 6.01
CA ALA A 170 19.38 12.90 4.92
C ALA A 170 18.22 13.68 4.28
N VAL A 171 17.10 13.01 3.99
CA VAL A 171 15.88 13.69 3.48
C VAL A 171 15.35 14.70 4.48
N LEU A 172 15.28 14.34 5.78
CA LEU A 172 14.83 15.25 6.84
C LEU A 172 15.76 16.48 7.00
N ALA A 173 17.07 16.31 6.79
CA ALA A 173 18.04 17.39 6.80
C ALA A 173 17.93 18.32 5.57
N GLY A 174 17.32 17.85 4.48
CA GLY A 174 17.10 18.60 3.25
C GLY A 174 18.01 18.21 2.10
N ASP A 175 18.65 17.03 2.18
CA ASP A 175 19.43 16.50 1.07
C ASP A 175 18.49 15.99 -0.03
N ALA A 176 18.37 16.76 -1.11
CA ALA A 176 17.49 16.45 -2.23
C ALA A 176 17.91 15.18 -2.99
N ALA A 177 19.18 14.76 -2.87
CA ALA A 177 19.69 13.56 -3.52
C ALA A 177 19.28 12.25 -2.81
N ALA A 178 18.74 12.34 -1.57
CA ALA A 178 18.36 11.19 -0.77
C ALA A 178 16.90 10.73 -0.99
N VAL A 179 16.16 11.33 -1.92
CA VAL A 179 14.81 10.90 -2.30
C VAL A 179 14.90 9.66 -3.20
N ALA A 180 15.41 8.55 -2.65
CA ALA A 180 15.52 7.26 -3.31
C ALA A 180 15.37 6.15 -2.25
N PRO A 181 14.85 4.98 -2.64
CA PRO A 181 13.97 4.19 -1.81
C PRO A 181 14.69 3.71 -0.56
N VAL A 182 13.99 3.73 0.59
CA VAL A 182 14.39 2.94 1.75
C VAL A 182 14.33 1.47 1.29
N VAL A 183 15.46 0.96 0.81
CA VAL A 183 15.62 -0.44 0.43
C VAL A 183 15.40 -1.22 1.72
N ALA A 184 14.28 -1.95 1.78
CA ALA A 184 14.09 -2.94 2.82
C ALA A 184 15.33 -3.83 2.85
N VAL A 185 16.02 -3.85 3.99
CA VAL A 185 17.19 -4.71 4.21
C VAL A 185 16.83 -6.10 3.72
N ARG A 186 17.53 -6.59 2.67
CA ARG A 186 17.39 -7.95 2.13
C ARG A 186 17.76 -8.95 3.22
N ARG A 187 16.81 -9.29 4.10
CA ARG A 187 16.91 -10.44 5.00
C ARG A 187 16.03 -11.53 4.42
N ARG A 188 16.70 -12.53 3.82
CA ARG A 188 16.07 -13.81 3.45
C ARG A 188 15.71 -14.54 4.74
N THR A 189 14.49 -14.38 5.22
CA THR A 189 13.89 -15.34 6.17
C THR A 189 12.95 -16.25 5.37
N ALA A 190 13.36 -17.51 5.24
CA ALA A 190 12.52 -18.55 4.67
C ALA A 190 11.40 -18.86 5.68
N ALA A 191 10.21 -18.29 5.49
CA ALA A 191 9.03 -18.65 6.26
C ALA A 191 7.83 -18.85 5.32
N ARG A 192 7.25 -20.06 5.39
CA ARG A 192 6.01 -20.45 4.72
C ARG A 192 4.86 -20.07 5.65
N GLY A 193 4.30 -18.86 5.55
CA GLY A 193 3.18 -18.49 6.40
C GLY A 193 2.40 -17.27 5.94
N TRP A 194 1.08 -17.40 5.82
CA TRP A 194 0.16 -16.27 5.89
C TRP A 194 -1.14 -16.67 6.63
N ALA A 195 -1.29 -16.14 7.84
CA ALA A 195 -2.53 -15.56 8.37
C ALA A 195 -2.14 -14.63 9.54
N GLY A 196 -1.60 -13.43 9.23
CA GLY A 196 -1.28 -12.42 10.26
C GLY A 196 -0.02 -12.69 11.10
N GLU A 197 1.03 -13.28 10.54
CA GLU A 197 2.23 -13.63 11.30
C GLU A 197 3.00 -12.38 11.75
N VAL A 198 2.76 -11.96 13.00
CA VAL A 198 3.70 -11.16 13.77
C VAL A 198 4.64 -12.16 14.42
N ARG A 199 5.87 -12.24 13.89
CA ARG A 199 7.05 -12.59 14.68
C ARG A 199 8.25 -11.91 14.05
N VAL A 200 8.52 -10.70 14.52
CA VAL A 200 9.85 -10.09 14.39
C VAL A 200 10.63 -10.56 15.61
N GLU A 201 11.68 -11.34 15.39
CA GLU A 201 12.67 -11.57 16.45
C GLU A 201 13.20 -10.21 16.89
N ARG A 202 13.04 -9.89 18.19
CA ARG A 202 13.63 -8.70 18.79
C ARG A 202 15.14 -8.78 18.62
N MET A 203 15.67 -8.04 17.66
CA MET A 203 17.08 -7.72 17.63
C MET A 203 17.30 -6.69 18.75
N VAL A 204 18.14 -7.04 19.71
CA VAL A 204 18.60 -6.11 20.76
C VAL A 204 19.44 -5.06 20.04
N VAL A 205 18.91 -3.85 19.91
CA VAL A 205 19.64 -2.69 19.36
C VAL A 205 20.27 -1.94 20.53
N SER A 206 21.56 -1.60 20.43
CA SER A 206 22.23 -0.75 21.41
C SER A 206 21.52 0.59 21.53
N GLU A 207 21.47 1.14 22.75
CA GLU A 207 20.80 2.41 23.06
C GLU A 207 21.57 3.65 22.58
N ASP A 208 22.41 3.52 21.55
CA ASP A 208 23.11 4.68 20.99
C ASP A 208 22.08 5.59 20.31
N THR A 209 21.85 6.76 20.89
CA THR A 209 20.90 7.75 20.37
C THR A 209 21.44 8.35 19.08
N VAL A 210 20.94 7.87 17.95
CA VAL A 210 21.29 8.46 16.66
C VAL A 210 20.63 9.83 16.54
N PRO A 211 21.40 10.93 16.33
CA PRO A 211 20.83 12.27 16.29
C PRO A 211 20.01 12.49 15.02
N LEU A 212 18.83 13.09 15.19
CA LEU A 212 18.03 13.64 14.09
C LEU A 212 18.49 15.07 13.76
N PRO A 213 18.21 15.57 12.54
CA PRO A 213 18.42 16.98 12.24
C PRO A 213 17.61 17.87 13.20
N PRO A 214 18.15 19.02 13.64
CA PRO A 214 17.52 19.86 14.67
C PRO A 214 16.23 20.53 14.18
N ARG A 215 16.06 20.67 12.85
CA ARG A 215 14.85 21.20 12.23
C ARG A 215 14.55 20.43 10.94
N THR A 216 13.28 20.17 10.69
CA THR A 216 12.77 19.62 9.43
C THR A 216 11.49 20.36 9.03
N THR A 217 11.01 20.13 7.82
CA THR A 217 9.75 20.70 7.32
C THR A 217 8.74 19.59 7.06
N LEU A 218 7.44 19.92 7.04
CA LEU A 218 6.39 18.99 6.67
C LEU A 218 6.65 18.36 5.29
N ALA A 219 7.13 19.16 4.32
CA ALA A 219 7.46 18.66 2.98
C ALA A 219 8.56 17.59 3.01
N ARG A 220 9.62 17.79 3.80
CA ARG A 220 10.71 16.80 3.94
C ARG A 220 10.24 15.54 4.67
N LEU A 221 9.42 15.69 5.71
CA LEU A 221 8.84 14.55 6.41
C LEU A 221 7.91 13.74 5.50
N ALA A 222 7.06 14.43 4.73
CA ALA A 222 6.18 13.80 3.75
C ALA A 222 6.99 13.05 2.68
N ALA A 223 8.03 13.68 2.13
CA ALA A 223 8.94 13.04 1.18
C ALA A 223 9.62 11.79 1.77
N ALA A 224 10.15 11.88 3.00
CA ALA A 224 10.76 10.75 3.69
C ALA A 224 9.78 9.60 3.95
N ALA A 225 8.50 9.91 4.18
CA ALA A 225 7.44 8.92 4.38
C ALA A 225 6.88 8.35 3.05
N GLY A 226 7.21 8.97 1.91
CA GLY A 226 6.62 8.66 0.61
C GLY A 226 5.15 9.06 0.51
N LEU A 227 4.76 10.14 1.20
CA LEU A 227 3.39 10.67 1.25
C LEU A 227 3.33 12.06 0.63
N ARG A 228 2.13 12.49 0.23
CA ARG A 228 1.89 13.91 -0.04
C ARG A 228 1.84 14.71 1.26
N PRO A 229 2.19 16.01 1.26
CA PRO A 229 2.11 16.86 2.46
C PRO A 229 0.74 16.84 3.15
N ASP A 230 -0.34 16.82 2.39
CA ASP A 230 -1.70 16.79 2.93
C ASP A 230 -1.98 15.49 3.68
N ASP A 231 -1.62 14.34 3.09
CA ASP A 231 -1.78 13.03 3.71
C ASP A 231 -0.87 12.87 4.94
N ALA A 232 0.36 13.42 4.89
CA ALA A 232 1.27 13.46 6.03
C ALA A 232 0.72 14.32 7.18
N THR A 233 0.03 15.43 6.87
CA THR A 233 -0.62 16.29 7.87
C THR A 233 -1.73 15.53 8.59
N LEU A 234 -2.59 14.83 7.83
CA LEU A 234 -3.67 14.00 8.37
C LEU A 234 -3.10 12.86 9.23
N ALA A 235 -2.01 12.23 8.79
CA ALA A 235 -1.31 11.20 9.54
C ALA A 235 -0.72 11.72 10.87
N LEU A 236 -0.08 12.89 10.87
CA LEU A 236 0.45 13.53 12.08
C LEU A 236 -0.66 13.85 13.08
N ALA A 237 -1.78 14.39 12.59
CA ALA A 237 -2.94 14.71 13.42
C ALA A 237 -3.51 13.45 14.10
N GLN A 238 -3.74 12.38 13.31
CA GLN A 238 -4.22 11.09 13.82
C GLN A 238 -3.22 10.43 14.79
N ALA A 239 -1.92 10.59 14.52
CA ALA A 239 -0.84 10.13 15.38
C ALA A 239 -0.64 10.98 16.65
N GLY A 240 -1.35 12.10 16.80
CA GLY A 240 -1.21 12.99 17.97
C GLY A 240 0.19 13.57 18.06
N LEU A 241 0.85 13.74 16.92
CA LEU A 241 2.21 14.26 16.79
C LEU A 241 2.23 15.74 16.36
N LEU A 242 1.05 16.34 16.18
CA LEU A 242 0.89 17.79 16.03
C LEU A 242 0.85 18.45 17.41
N VAL A 243 1.96 18.44 18.14
CA VAL A 243 2.12 19.24 19.37
C VAL A 243 2.89 20.49 19.00
N ALA A 244 2.19 21.62 18.97
CA ALA A 244 2.77 22.91 18.63
C ALA A 244 3.04 23.70 19.91
N ASP A 245 4.32 23.99 20.16
CA ASP A 245 4.73 25.04 21.09
C ASP A 245 5.22 26.21 20.23
N ASP A 246 4.57 27.38 20.35
CA ASP A 246 4.94 28.61 19.64
C ASP A 246 5.07 28.47 18.10
N GLY A 247 4.23 27.61 17.50
CA GLY A 247 4.22 27.37 16.05
C GLY A 247 5.30 26.40 15.55
N THR A 248 6.09 25.80 16.44
CA THR A 248 7.07 24.76 16.11
C THR A 248 6.56 23.39 16.55
N LEU A 249 6.55 22.43 15.63
CA LEU A 249 6.20 21.04 15.92
C LEU A 249 7.41 20.29 16.49
N THR A 250 7.30 19.83 17.73
CA THR A 250 8.37 19.07 18.40
C THR A 250 8.11 17.57 18.29
N LEU A 251 9.00 16.85 17.61
CA LEU A 251 8.96 15.39 17.49
C LEU A 251 10.01 14.76 18.41
N SER A 252 9.57 14.15 19.51
CA SER A 252 10.44 13.38 20.40
C SER A 252 10.36 11.89 20.14
N ARG A 253 11.43 11.14 20.48
CA ARG A 253 11.46 9.68 20.33
C ARG A 253 10.38 9.02 21.19
N GLU A 254 10.12 9.58 22.37
CA GLU A 254 9.08 9.14 23.30
C GLU A 254 7.69 9.33 22.71
N ALA A 255 7.40 10.50 22.12
CA ALA A 255 6.11 10.79 21.50
C ALA A 255 5.83 9.85 20.32
N VAL A 256 6.85 9.58 19.48
CA VAL A 256 6.73 8.64 18.35
C VAL A 256 6.53 7.20 18.83
N ARG A 257 7.25 6.77 19.86
CA ARG A 257 7.05 5.43 20.48
C ARG A 257 5.66 5.30 21.11
N ALA A 258 5.18 6.34 21.80
CA ALA A 258 3.84 6.37 22.38
C ALA A 258 2.75 6.32 21.29
N ALA A 259 2.93 7.07 20.19
CA ALA A 259 2.04 7.04 19.03
C ALA A 259 2.02 5.63 18.39
N ALA A 260 3.18 4.99 18.22
CA ALA A 260 3.29 3.64 17.67
C ALA A 260 2.53 2.62 18.52
N ALA A 261 2.66 2.69 19.85
CA ALA A 261 1.94 1.82 20.78
C ALA A 261 0.42 2.06 20.75
N ARG A 262 0.00 3.33 20.79
CA ARG A 262 -1.43 3.73 20.76
C ARG A 262 -2.13 3.30 19.48
N LEU A 263 -1.48 3.51 18.33
CA LEU A 263 -2.01 3.14 17.02
C LEU A 263 -1.81 1.66 16.68
N ARG A 264 -1.11 0.89 17.54
CA ARG A 264 -0.75 -0.52 17.31
C ARG A 264 -0.07 -0.72 15.95
N VAL A 265 0.89 0.15 15.65
CA VAL A 265 1.61 0.16 14.37
C VAL A 265 2.30 -1.18 14.15
N ARG A 266 1.94 -1.85 13.05
CA ARG A 266 2.53 -3.12 12.63
C ARG A 266 3.57 -2.87 11.53
N PRO A 267 4.53 -3.80 11.33
CA PRO A 267 5.39 -3.76 10.15
C PRO A 267 4.55 -3.79 8.85
N PRO A 268 5.10 -3.33 7.72
CA PRO A 268 4.44 -3.45 6.42
C PRO A 268 4.08 -4.90 6.10
N ILE A 269 2.94 -5.11 5.41
CA ILE A 269 2.53 -6.43 4.93
C ILE A 269 3.27 -6.77 3.63
N LEU A 270 3.46 -5.79 2.76
CA LEU A 270 4.25 -5.91 1.53
C LEU A 270 5.70 -6.19 1.88
N ASP A 271 6.22 -7.27 1.31
CA ASP A 271 7.65 -7.59 1.34
C ASP A 271 8.23 -7.40 -0.05
N GLU A 272 9.00 -6.32 -0.22
CA GLU A 272 9.54 -5.90 -1.50
C GLU A 272 10.52 -6.93 -2.11
N ALA A 273 11.05 -7.88 -1.32
CA ALA A 273 11.87 -8.96 -1.84
C ALA A 273 11.08 -9.94 -2.74
N TYR A 274 9.75 -9.91 -2.68
CA TYR A 274 8.84 -10.73 -3.50
C TYR A 274 8.20 -9.95 -4.66
N CYS A 275 8.57 -8.69 -4.87
CA CYS A 275 8.23 -7.96 -6.09
C CYS A 275 9.04 -8.52 -7.28
N ILE A 276 8.41 -8.64 -8.45
CA ILE A 276 8.97 -9.27 -9.67
C ILE A 276 9.24 -8.21 -10.74
#